data_AF-A0A367K3Y3-F1
#
_entry.id   AF-A0A367K3Y3-F1
#
_cell.length_a   1.000
_cell.length_b   1.000
_cell.length_c   1.000
_cell.angle_alpha   90.00
_cell.angle_beta   90.00
_cell.angle_gamma   90.00
#
_symmetry.space_group_name_H-M   'P 1'
#
loop_
_entity.id
_entity.type
_entity.pdbx_description
1 polymer ?
#
loop_
_entity_poly.entity_id
_entity_poly.type
_entity_poly.pdbx_seq_one_letter_code
_entity_poly.pdbx_strand_id
1 'polypeptide(L)'
;MFAYRDHILFRWDTFSEVHDESKKKKRPNFIICTSDGIEVGCGEIKLSDTNFSDVEEDRCRAPEHLKKQLYKRLQVASEEMELLMLGFFIFGEELELSKMEFKEGRYEYSIIKLLKLPAMRATFQHMDESLEFLLEFFDMIKSTVAEKNGSVKPTISFE
;
A
#
# COMPACT_ATOMS: atom_id res chain seq x y z
N MET A 1 -28.40 5.17 6.70
CA MET A 1 -28.11 3.74 6.42
C MET A 1 -26.99 3.74 5.39
N PHE A 2 -25.74 3.67 5.84
CA PHE A 2 -24.58 3.77 4.95
C PHE A 2 -24.33 2.39 4.34
N ALA A 3 -24.50 2.28 3.02
CA ALA A 3 -24.15 1.07 2.29
C ALA A 3 -22.60 0.96 2.29
N TYR A 4 -22.09 0.15 3.21
CA TYR A 4 -20.68 -0.15 3.39
C TYR A 4 -20.25 -1.12 2.27
N ARG A 5 -19.74 -0.60 1.14
CA ARG A 5 -19.46 -1.43 -0.06
C ARG A 5 -18.00 -1.58 -0.48
N ASP A 6 -17.05 -0.94 0.20
CA ASP A 6 -15.65 -1.01 -0.20
C ASP A 6 -14.78 -1.59 0.92
N HIS A 7 -14.65 -2.92 0.92
CA HIS A 7 -13.76 -3.60 1.85
C HIS A 7 -12.33 -3.59 1.30
N ILE A 8 -11.44 -2.85 1.95
CA ILE A 8 -9.99 -3.04 1.84
C ILE A 8 -9.62 -4.29 2.66
N LEU A 9 -8.77 -5.14 2.09
CA LEU A 9 -8.31 -6.39 2.67
C LEU A 9 -6.79 -6.39 2.79
N PHE A 10 -6.30 -6.85 3.93
CA PHE A 10 -4.87 -7.11 4.18
C PHE A 10 -4.62 -8.59 3.96
N ARG A 11 -3.89 -8.93 2.89
CA ARG A 11 -3.51 -10.31 2.56
C ARG A 11 -2.15 -10.59 3.15
N TRP A 12 -2.14 -11.35 4.25
CA TRP A 12 -0.96 -11.76 5.01
C TRP A 12 -0.30 -13.02 4.46
N ASP A 13 -1.10 -13.92 3.89
CA ASP A 13 -0.65 -15.18 3.32
C ASP A 13 -0.55 -15.06 1.80
N THR A 14 0.65 -14.75 1.31
CA THR A 14 1.17 -15.12 -0.02
C THR A 14 0.61 -14.41 -1.28
N PHE A 15 1.39 -14.55 -2.36
CA PHE A 15 1.16 -14.15 -3.76
C PHE A 15 0.73 -12.70 -4.06
N SER A 16 1.72 -11.84 -4.30
CA SER A 16 1.50 -10.71 -5.23
C SER A 16 1.60 -11.25 -6.65
N GLU A 17 0.81 -10.72 -7.58
CA GLU A 17 0.99 -11.03 -8.99
C GLU A 17 2.39 -10.64 -9.50
N VAL A 18 3.07 -9.75 -8.79
CA VAL A 18 4.41 -9.23 -9.11
C VAL A 18 5.53 -10.15 -8.63
N HIS A 19 5.27 -11.05 -7.67
CA HIS A 19 6.32 -11.81 -6.99
C HIS A 19 6.40 -13.27 -7.43
N ASP A 20 7.60 -13.67 -7.87
CA ASP A 20 7.96 -15.05 -8.20
C ASP A 20 8.00 -15.93 -6.94
N GLU A 21 7.33 -17.08 -7.03
CA GLU A 21 7.21 -18.09 -5.97
C GLU A 21 8.56 -18.56 -5.42
N SER A 22 9.58 -18.60 -6.26
CA SER A 22 10.92 -19.09 -5.94
C SER A 22 11.73 -18.16 -5.01
N LYS A 23 11.30 -16.90 -4.80
CA LYS A 23 12.05 -15.87 -4.05
C LYS A 23 11.31 -15.37 -2.80
N LYS A 24 10.92 -16.29 -1.90
CA LYS A 24 10.21 -15.97 -0.64
C LYS A 24 10.88 -14.89 0.22
N LYS A 25 12.22 -14.72 0.16
CA LYS A 25 12.97 -13.73 0.95
C LYS A 25 12.84 -12.27 0.51
N LYS A 26 12.08 -11.96 -0.54
CA LYS A 26 11.98 -10.60 -1.12
C LYS A 26 10.53 -10.18 -1.34
N ARG A 27 9.63 -10.51 -0.42
CA ARG A 27 8.20 -10.19 -0.54
C ARG A 27 7.80 -9.30 0.63
N PRO A 28 6.86 -8.36 0.41
CA PRO A 28 6.26 -7.62 1.51
C PRO A 28 5.53 -8.59 2.45
N ASN A 29 5.48 -8.28 3.74
CA ASN A 29 4.75 -9.08 4.73
C ASN A 29 3.24 -9.10 4.49
N PHE A 30 2.68 -8.05 3.89
CA PHE A 30 1.29 -8.04 3.46
C PHE A 30 1.07 -7.21 2.21
N ILE A 31 -0.02 -7.53 1.50
CA ILE A 31 -0.52 -6.78 0.36
C ILE A 31 -1.88 -6.21 0.74
N ILE A 32 -2.12 -4.97 0.32
CA ILE A 32 -3.41 -4.30 0.48
C ILE A 32 -4.15 -4.44 -0.83
N CYS A 33 -5.32 -5.04 -0.79
CA CYS A 33 -6.16 -5.24 -1.96
C CYS A 33 -7.57 -4.75 -1.70
N THR A 34 -8.27 -4.38 -2.76
CA THR A 34 -9.73 -4.29 -2.76
C THR A 34 -10.37 -5.68 -2.69
N SER A 35 -11.67 -5.72 -2.39
CA SER A 35 -12.44 -6.98 -2.36
C SER A 35 -12.46 -7.74 -3.69
N ASP A 36 -12.36 -7.04 -4.83
CA ASP A 36 -12.25 -7.62 -6.17
C ASP A 36 -10.80 -7.96 -6.58
N GLY A 37 -9.84 -7.79 -5.66
CA GLY A 37 -8.48 -8.29 -5.78
C GLY A 37 -7.48 -7.33 -6.44
N ILE A 38 -7.85 -6.08 -6.66
CA ILE A 38 -6.92 -5.06 -7.18
C ILE A 38 -5.93 -4.71 -6.06
N GLU A 39 -4.63 -4.84 -6.34
CA GLU A 39 -3.57 -4.41 -5.42
C GLU A 39 -3.53 -2.87 -5.38
N VAL A 40 -3.64 -2.31 -4.18
CA VAL A 40 -3.64 -0.86 -3.91
C VAL A 40 -2.52 -0.44 -2.95
N GLY A 41 -1.82 -1.40 -2.37
CA GLY A 41 -0.65 -1.15 -1.54
C GLY A 41 0.05 -2.42 -1.07
N CYS A 42 1.09 -2.23 -0.27
CA CYS A 42 1.75 -3.31 0.46
C CYS A 42 2.41 -2.78 1.73
N GLY A 43 2.89 -3.69 2.58
CA GLY A 43 3.68 -3.28 3.71
C GLY A 43 4.65 -4.32 4.24
N GLU A 44 5.60 -3.80 4.99
CA GLU A 44 6.67 -4.54 5.66
C GLU A 44 6.66 -4.25 7.16
N ILE A 45 6.99 -5.25 7.96
CA ILE A 45 6.98 -5.25 9.42
C ILE A 45 8.27 -5.88 9.91
N LYS A 46 9.02 -5.10 10.70
CA LYS A 46 10.23 -5.52 11.38
C LYS A 46 10.05 -5.41 12.89
N LEU A 47 10.51 -6.44 13.60
CA LEU A 47 10.54 -6.43 15.06
C LEU A 47 11.67 -5.52 15.56
N SER A 48 11.51 -4.97 16.77
CA SER A 48 12.47 -4.02 17.35
C SER A 48 13.89 -4.57 17.55
N ASP A 49 14.04 -5.89 17.58
CA ASP A 49 15.31 -6.61 17.73
C ASP A 49 15.94 -7.00 16.38
N THR A 50 15.32 -6.63 15.26
CA THR A 50 15.88 -6.85 13.91
C THR A 50 17.16 -6.04 13.73
N ASN A 51 18.16 -6.64 13.08
CA ASN A 51 19.40 -5.93 12.75
C ASN A 51 19.10 -4.71 11.87
N PHE A 52 19.67 -3.56 12.24
CA PHE A 52 19.50 -2.30 11.52
C PHE A 52 19.86 -2.39 10.04
N SER A 53 20.90 -3.16 9.67
CA SER A 53 21.27 -3.35 8.26
C SER A 53 20.14 -3.99 7.45
N ASP A 54 19.42 -4.92 8.06
CA ASP A 54 18.35 -5.67 7.41
C ASP A 54 17.08 -4.80 7.32
N VAL A 55 16.81 -3.99 8.36
CA VAL A 55 15.73 -2.99 8.35
C VAL A 55 15.94 -1.98 7.23
N GLU A 56 17.14 -1.43 7.09
CA GLU A 56 17.44 -0.46 6.03
C GLU A 56 17.39 -1.09 4.64
N GLU A 57 17.85 -2.33 4.47
CA GLU A 57 17.73 -3.04 3.20
C GLU A 57 16.26 -3.20 2.80
N ASP A 58 15.40 -3.62 3.73
CA ASP A 58 13.97 -3.80 3.44
C ASP A 58 13.22 -2.48 3.28
N ARG A 59 13.60 -1.43 4.01
CA ARG A 59 13.10 -0.06 3.81
C ARG A 59 13.44 0.44 2.41
N CYS A 60 14.66 0.19 1.92
CA CYS A 60 15.07 0.53 0.55
C CYS A 60 14.31 -0.25 -0.54
N ARG A 61 13.78 -1.44 -0.20
CA ARG A 61 12.98 -2.26 -1.14
C ARG A 61 11.53 -1.81 -1.23
N ALA A 62 10.97 -1.14 -0.21
CA ALA A 62 9.58 -0.71 -0.21
C ALA A 62 9.20 0.13 -1.45
N PRO A 63 9.99 1.14 -1.90
CA PRO A 63 9.74 1.84 -3.16
C PRO A 63 9.74 0.91 -4.38
N GLU A 64 10.62 -0.10 -4.43
CA GLU A 64 10.65 -1.04 -5.56
C GLU A 64 9.38 -1.89 -5.62
N HIS A 65 8.85 -2.32 -4.48
CA HIS A 65 7.60 -3.07 -4.39
C HIS A 65 6.44 -2.24 -4.93
N LEU A 66 6.26 -1.04 -4.37
CA LEU A 66 5.20 -0.13 -4.79
C LEU A 66 5.30 0.23 -6.27
N LYS A 67 6.51 0.47 -6.78
CA LYS A 67 6.74 0.75 -8.21
C LYS A 67 6.28 -0.41 -9.10
N LYS A 68 6.61 -1.65 -8.74
CA LYS A 68 6.23 -2.81 -9.55
C LYS A 68 4.72 -3.09 -9.50
N GLN A 69 4.10 -2.92 -8.34
CA GLN A 69 2.64 -3.02 -8.23
C GLN A 69 1.95 -1.90 -9.03
N LEU A 70 2.45 -0.66 -8.93
CA LEU A 70 1.93 0.46 -9.69
C LEU A 70 2.06 0.19 -11.20
N TYR A 71 3.22 -0.29 -11.66
CA TYR A 71 3.41 -0.64 -13.07
C TYR A 71 2.36 -1.62 -13.59
N LYS A 72 1.98 -2.64 -12.81
CA LYS A 72 0.89 -3.54 -13.18
C LYS A 72 -0.46 -2.83 -13.21
N ARG A 73 -0.75 -2.03 -12.19
CA ARG A 73 -1.99 -1.26 -12.08
C ARG A 73 -2.16 -0.30 -13.27
N LEU A 74 -1.08 0.35 -13.71
CA LEU A 74 -1.07 1.25 -14.87
C LEU A 74 -1.49 0.57 -16.19
N GLN A 75 -1.35 -0.75 -16.31
CA GLN A 75 -1.75 -1.47 -17.54
C GLN A 75 -3.27 -1.59 -17.69
N VAL A 76 -4.00 -1.45 -16.58
CA VAL A 76 -5.45 -1.62 -16.53
C VAL A 76 -6.17 -0.38 -15.98
N ALA A 77 -5.43 0.61 -15.49
CA ALA A 77 -5.96 1.85 -14.96
C ALA A 77 -6.75 2.63 -16.03
N SER A 78 -7.88 3.14 -15.61
CA SER A 78 -8.81 3.94 -16.42
C SER A 78 -8.91 5.38 -15.94
N GLU A 79 -8.58 5.64 -14.67
CA GLU A 79 -8.69 6.96 -14.05
C GLU A 79 -7.38 7.40 -13.39
N GLU A 80 -7.15 8.71 -13.32
CA GLU A 80 -5.90 9.29 -12.77
C GLU A 80 -5.67 8.94 -11.29
N MET A 81 -6.75 8.75 -10.51
CA MET A 81 -6.64 8.39 -9.11
C MET A 81 -6.09 6.97 -8.89
N GLU A 82 -6.14 6.11 -9.92
CA GLU A 82 -5.57 4.76 -9.89
C GLU A 82 -4.03 4.76 -10.09
N LEU A 83 -3.45 5.91 -10.44
CA LEU A 83 -2.01 6.09 -10.69
C LEU A 83 -1.19 6.26 -9.39
N LEU A 84 -1.65 5.64 -8.30
CA LEU A 84 -1.08 5.71 -6.95
C LEU A 84 -1.01 4.30 -6.33
N MET A 85 0.04 4.04 -5.57
CA MET A 85 0.16 2.90 -4.65
C MET A 85 0.59 3.38 -3.27
N LEU A 86 0.10 2.73 -2.23
CA LEU A 86 0.31 3.15 -0.84
C LEU A 86 1.11 2.11 -0.05
N GLY A 87 2.03 2.58 0.78
CA GLY A 87 3.02 1.77 1.48
C GLY A 87 2.92 1.90 2.99
N PHE A 88 3.19 0.78 3.68
CA PHE A 88 3.40 0.72 5.12
C PHE A 88 4.78 0.15 5.41
N PHE A 89 5.51 0.78 6.32
CA PHE A 89 6.72 0.20 6.89
C PHE A 89 6.67 0.36 8.41
N ILE A 90 6.64 -0.77 9.11
CA ILE A 90 6.55 -0.81 10.58
C ILE A 90 7.88 -1.33 11.12
N PHE A 91 8.51 -0.57 12.01
CA PHE A 91 9.71 -1.01 12.75
C PHE A 91 9.51 -0.77 14.24
N GLY A 92 9.30 -1.85 14.99
CA GLY A 92 8.95 -1.75 16.40
C GLY A 92 7.66 -0.96 16.62
N GLU A 93 7.78 0.24 17.22
CA GLU A 93 6.65 1.16 17.44
C GLU A 93 6.57 2.27 16.38
N GLU A 94 7.47 2.32 15.41
CA GLU A 94 7.46 3.33 14.36
C GLU A 94 6.66 2.84 13.15
N LEU A 95 5.79 3.70 12.62
CA LEU A 95 5.06 3.49 11.39
C LEU A 95 5.42 4.58 10.38
N GLU A 96 5.94 4.17 9.24
CA GLU A 96 6.13 4.99 8.06
C GLU A 96 5.01 4.69 7.05
N LEU A 97 4.27 5.74 6.69
CA LEU A 97 3.28 5.72 5.62
C LEU A 97 3.89 6.40 4.40
N SER A 98 3.84 5.72 3.26
CA SER A 98 4.44 6.20 2.03
C SER A 98 3.52 6.02 0.83
N LYS A 99 3.88 6.68 -0.28
CA LYS A 99 3.22 6.50 -1.57
C LYS A 99 4.20 6.42 -2.72
N MET A 100 3.75 5.76 -3.77
CA MET A 100 4.33 5.78 -5.10
C MET A 100 3.30 6.32 -6.09
N GLU A 101 3.63 7.38 -6.80
CA GLU A 101 2.78 8.01 -7.83
C GLU A 101 3.39 7.85 -9.21
N PHE A 102 2.55 7.77 -10.24
CA PHE A 102 3.00 7.94 -11.63
C PHE A 102 2.49 9.28 -12.16
N LYS A 103 3.40 10.24 -12.30
CA LYS A 103 3.10 11.62 -12.75
C LYS A 103 4.08 12.04 -13.83
N GLU A 104 3.57 12.70 -14.87
CA GLU A 104 4.39 13.26 -15.96
C GLU A 104 5.38 12.25 -16.58
N GLY A 105 4.96 10.99 -16.71
CA GLY A 105 5.77 9.91 -17.27
C GLY A 105 6.82 9.31 -16.32
N ARG A 106 6.80 9.64 -15.03
CA ARG A 106 7.79 9.22 -14.04
C ARG A 106 7.15 8.64 -12.79
N TYR A 107 7.91 7.79 -12.10
CA TYR A 107 7.55 7.24 -10.80
C TYR A 107 8.14 8.11 -9.69
N GLU A 108 7.31 8.54 -8.75
CA GLU A 108 7.70 9.39 -7.62
C GLU A 108 7.36 8.71 -6.30
N TYR A 109 8.38 8.41 -5.49
CA TYR A 109 8.21 7.90 -4.14
C TYR A 109 8.26 9.05 -3.13
N SER A 110 7.38 9.03 -2.14
CA SER A 110 7.44 9.96 -1.01
C SER A 110 6.94 9.32 0.27
N ILE A 111 7.53 9.74 1.39
CA ILE A 111 7.03 9.44 2.73
C ILE A 111 5.94 10.49 3.04
N ILE A 112 4.74 10.01 3.33
CA ILE A 112 3.59 10.85 3.69
C ILE A 112 3.68 11.23 5.17
N LYS A 113 3.95 10.25 6.03
CA LYS A 113 3.93 10.45 7.47
C LYS A 113 4.81 9.44 8.19
N LEU A 114 5.42 9.91 9.27
CA LEU A 114 6.01 9.07 10.31
C LEU A 114 5.15 9.20 11.56
N LEU A 115 4.73 8.07 12.11
CA LEU A 115 3.86 7.95 13.28
C LEU A 115 4.52 7.03 14.31
N LYS A 116 4.13 7.21 15.57
CA LYS A 116 4.46 6.28 16.64
C LYS A 116 3.22 5.50 17.03
N LEU A 117 3.20 4.20 16.73
CA LEU A 117 2.11 3.30 17.09
C LEU A 117 1.97 3.21 18.62
N PRO A 118 0.74 3.20 19.14
CA PRO A 118 0.52 3.15 20.57
C PRO A 118 0.85 1.76 21.14
N ALA A 119 1.65 1.71 22.20
CA ALA A 119 1.80 0.54 23.07
C ALA A 119 0.98 0.72 24.35
N MET A 120 0.31 -0.35 24.80
CA MET A 120 -0.71 -0.36 25.89
C MET A 120 -0.29 0.26 27.24
N ARG A 121 0.96 0.67 27.46
CA ARG A 121 1.48 1.07 28.77
C ARG A 121 1.95 2.52 28.91
N ALA A 122 2.15 3.30 27.83
CA ALA A 122 2.76 4.63 27.98
C ALA A 122 2.36 5.69 26.92
N THR A 123 1.51 5.37 25.94
CA THR A 123 1.36 6.22 24.75
C THR A 123 -0.10 6.44 24.33
N PHE A 124 -0.99 6.72 25.28
CA PHE A 124 -2.40 7.01 24.96
C PHE A 124 -2.56 8.21 24.03
N GLN A 125 -1.75 9.27 24.17
CA GLN A 125 -1.79 10.41 23.26
C GLN A 125 -1.46 10.01 21.81
N HIS A 126 -0.51 9.09 21.61
CA HIS A 126 -0.19 8.60 20.27
C HIS A 126 -1.29 7.70 19.68
N MET A 127 -2.26 7.25 20.50
CA MET A 127 -3.39 6.45 20.03
C MET A 127 -4.34 7.29 19.20
N ASP A 128 -4.77 8.45 19.72
CA ASP A 128 -5.69 9.34 19.02
C ASP A 128 -5.06 9.82 17.70
N GLU A 129 -3.82 10.31 17.77
CA GLU A 129 -3.08 10.78 16.59
C GLU A 129 -2.89 9.66 15.55
N SER A 130 -2.43 8.47 15.96
CA SER A 130 -2.20 7.37 15.01
C SER A 130 -3.50 6.86 14.40
N LEU A 131 -4.60 6.80 15.17
CA LEU A 131 -5.89 6.35 14.67
C LEU A 131 -6.47 7.34 13.66
N GLU A 132 -6.42 8.64 13.96
CA GLU A 132 -6.91 9.69 13.05
C GLU A 132 -6.16 9.62 11.71
N PHE A 133 -4.82 9.61 11.74
CA PHE A 133 -4.02 9.51 10.52
C PHE A 133 -4.24 8.19 9.77
N LEU A 134 -4.40 7.05 10.47
CA LEU A 134 -4.65 5.77 9.81
C LEU A 134 -6.03 5.73 9.13
N LEU A 135 -7.05 6.34 9.73
CA LEU A 135 -8.38 6.44 9.14
C LEU A 135 -8.35 7.29 7.87
N GLU A 136 -7.72 8.47 7.92
CA GLU A 136 -7.50 9.31 6.74
C GLU A 136 -6.69 8.57 5.66
N PHE A 137 -5.67 7.82 6.07
CA PHE A 137 -4.87 7.03 5.14
C PHE A 137 -5.69 5.93 4.48
N PHE A 138 -6.57 5.25 5.21
CA PHE A 138 -7.47 4.26 4.61
C PHE A 138 -8.47 4.90 3.66
N ASP A 139 -8.96 6.11 3.94
CA ASP A 139 -9.81 6.84 3.02
C ASP A 139 -9.04 7.26 1.75
N MET A 140 -7.77 7.62 1.88
CA MET A 140 -6.87 7.83 0.74
C MET A 140 -6.68 6.56 -0.08
N ILE A 141 -6.53 5.37 0.54
CA ILE A 141 -6.47 4.11 -0.21
C ILE A 141 -7.74 3.90 -1.03
N LYS A 142 -8.92 4.12 -0.42
CA LYS A 142 -10.21 3.96 -1.11
C LYS A 142 -10.34 4.93 -2.27
N SER A 143 -9.91 6.18 -2.11
CA SER A 143 -9.99 7.18 -3.18
C SER A 143 -9.12 6.86 -4.39
N THR A 144 -8.23 5.86 -4.32
CA THR A 144 -7.48 5.41 -5.49
C THR A 144 -8.26 4.45 -6.39
N VAL A 145 -9.40 3.93 -5.95
CA VAL A 145 -10.10 2.84 -6.63
C VAL A 145 -11.24 3.41 -7.46
N ALA A 146 -11.22 3.16 -8.77
CA ALA A 146 -12.31 3.56 -9.66
C ALA A 146 -13.62 2.87 -9.31
N GLU A 147 -14.71 3.66 -9.26
CA GLU A 147 -16.05 3.10 -9.13
C GLU A 147 -16.38 2.28 -10.37
N LYS A 148 -16.57 0.97 -10.21
CA LYS A 148 -17.10 0.13 -11.30
C LYS A 148 -18.58 0.42 -11.49
N ASN A 149 -18.89 1.55 -12.12
CA ASN A 149 -20.17 1.75 -12.77
C ASN A 149 -20.32 0.64 -13.80
N GLY A 150 -21.31 -0.23 -13.63
CA GLY A 150 -21.50 -1.37 -14.51
C GLY A 150 -21.82 -0.92 -15.94
N SER A 151 -20.81 -0.64 -16.77
CA SER A 151 -20.95 -0.54 -18.22
C SER A 151 -19.60 -0.44 -18.95
N VAL A 152 -19.39 -1.45 -19.81
CA VAL A 152 -18.67 -1.44 -21.09
C VAL A 152 -17.17 -1.17 -21.06
N LYS A 153 -16.40 -2.25 -21.28
CA LYS A 153 -14.98 -2.22 -21.68
C LYS A 153 -14.81 -1.28 -22.89
N PRO A 154 -13.93 -0.27 -22.84
CA PRO A 154 -13.46 0.37 -24.05
C PRO A 154 -12.50 -0.59 -24.75
N THR A 155 -12.90 -1.09 -25.92
CA THR A 155 -11.98 -1.75 -26.84
C THR A 155 -11.11 -0.68 -27.47
N ILE A 156 -9.90 -0.49 -26.95
CA ILE A 156 -8.86 0.26 -27.67
C ILE A 156 -8.04 -0.79 -28.43
N SER A 157 -8.28 -0.87 -29.73
CA SER A 157 -7.41 -1.56 -30.68
C SER A 157 -6.22 -0.67 -30.99
N PHE A 158 -5.01 -1.18 -30.79
CA PHE A 158 -3.82 -0.61 -31.39
C PHE A 158 -3.67 -1.21 -32.79
N GLU A 159 -3.82 -0.39 -33.82
CA GLU A 159 -3.29 -0.66 -35.17
C GLU A 159 -1.80 -0.29 -35.23
#